data_AF-A0A383DJS4-F1
#
_entry.id   AF-A0A383DJS4-F1
#
_cell.length_a   1.000
_cell.length_b   1.000
_cell.length_c   1.000
_cell.angle_alpha   90.00
_cell.angle_beta   90.00
_cell.angle_gamma   90.00
#
_symmetry.space_group_name_H-M   'P 1'
#
loop_
_entity.id
_entity.type
_entity.pdbx_description
1 polymer ?
#
loop_
_entity_poly.entity_id
_entity_poly.type
_entity_poly.pdbx_seq_one_letter_code
_entity_poly.pdbx_strand_id
1 'polypeptide(L)'
;KNVVIIKGKIEETLDDFIKDNLKDSKINFMHVDFDTFTPTNYVLKKLKKFTKKNTVILFDELYGFPSWKEHEFKALINNFNKEDYDYIAFSLKQAAIIINKDIN
;
A
#
# COMPACT_ATOMS: atom_id res chain seq x y z
N LYS A 1 16.31 18.02 6.16
CA LYS A 1 14.90 18.24 5.72
C LYS A 1 14.29 16.86 5.59
N ASN A 2 13.16 16.58 6.25
CA ASN A 2 12.70 15.19 6.50
C ASN A 2 11.44 14.84 5.69
N VAL A 3 11.09 15.68 4.72
CA VAL A 3 9.91 15.56 3.88
C VAL A 3 10.31 15.84 2.44
N VAL A 4 9.87 14.96 1.54
CA VAL A 4 10.03 15.08 0.09
C VAL A 4 8.64 15.01 -0.53
N ILE A 5 8.33 15.95 -1.41
CA ILE A 5 7.08 15.97 -2.17
C ILE A 5 7.43 15.66 -3.61
N ILE A 6 6.75 14.67 -4.18
CA ILE A 6 6.98 14.21 -5.55
C ILE A 6 5.74 14.57 -6.35
N LYS A 7 5.89 15.46 -7.32
CA LYS A 7 4.80 15.91 -8.17
C LYS A 7 4.81 15.13 -9.48
N GLY A 8 3.69 14.49 -9.79
CA GLY A 8 3.49 13.76 -11.04
C GLY A 8 2.50 12.63 -10.85
N LYS A 9 2.23 11.90 -11.93
CA LYS A 9 1.47 10.64 -11.83
C LYS A 9 2.31 9.58 -11.14
N ILE A 10 1.67 8.71 -10.36
CA ILE A 10 2.41 7.71 -9.57
C ILE A 10 3.17 6.73 -10.46
N GLU A 11 2.62 6.41 -11.64
CA GLU A 11 3.21 5.52 -12.63
C GLU A 11 4.49 6.07 -13.27
N GLU A 12 4.66 7.39 -13.24
CA GLU A 12 5.81 8.10 -13.81
C GLU A 12 6.89 8.40 -12.76
N THR A 13 6.54 8.36 -11.48
CA THR A 13 7.38 8.91 -10.40
C THR A 13 7.80 7.89 -9.34
N LEU A 14 7.05 6.81 -9.17
CA LEU A 14 7.30 5.83 -8.12
C LEU A 14 8.64 5.09 -8.31
N ASP A 15 9.02 4.78 -9.55
CA ASP A 15 10.23 4.01 -9.82
C ASP A 15 11.50 4.79 -9.48
N ASP A 16 11.53 6.08 -9.81
CA ASP A 16 12.64 6.97 -9.43
C ASP A 16 12.66 7.16 -7.91
N PHE A 17 11.51 7.34 -7.27
CA PHE A 17 11.44 7.40 -5.80
C PHE A 17 12.04 6.15 -5.13
N ILE A 18 11.65 4.97 -5.60
CA ILE A 18 12.16 3.69 -5.09
C ILE A 18 13.68 3.62 -5.26
N LYS A 19 14.17 3.93 -6.46
CA LYS A 19 15.59 3.88 -6.81
C LYS A 19 16.43 4.80 -5.93
N ASP A 20 15.91 5.98 -5.62
CA ASP A 20 16.66 7.02 -4.93
C ASP A 20 16.54 6.94 -3.41
N ASN A 21 15.47 6.31 -2.88
CA ASN A 21 15.15 6.39 -1.44
C ASN A 21 14.96 5.03 -0.75
N LEU A 22 14.56 3.97 -1.48
CA LEU A 22 14.12 2.71 -0.87
C LEU A 22 15.07 1.53 -1.04
N LYS A 23 16.17 1.65 -1.79
CA LYS A 23 17.10 0.53 -2.06
C LYS A 23 17.54 -0.23 -0.79
N ASP A 24 17.92 0.51 0.25
CA ASP A 24 18.42 -0.05 1.52
C ASP A 24 17.45 0.21 2.69
N SER A 25 16.21 0.60 2.37
CA SER A 25 15.22 1.01 3.37
C SER A 25 13.97 0.14 3.32
N LYS A 26 13.29 0.04 4.47
CA LYS A 26 12.00 -0.64 4.60
C LYS A 26 10.93 0.34 5.05
N ILE A 27 9.72 0.16 4.52
CA ILE A 27 8.57 1.00 4.81
C ILE A 27 8.01 0.61 6.17
N ASN A 28 7.95 1.56 7.10
CA ASN A 28 7.28 1.36 8.39
C ASN A 28 5.77 1.61 8.30
N PHE A 29 5.35 2.59 7.50
CA PHE A 29 3.97 2.99 7.33
C PHE A 29 3.70 3.39 5.88
N MET A 30 2.56 2.98 5.34
CA MET A 30 2.08 3.34 4.02
C MET A 30 0.63 3.79 4.12
N HIS A 31 0.33 4.97 3.58
CA HIS A 31 -1.05 5.44 3.39
C HIS A 31 -1.40 5.33 1.91
N VAL A 32 -2.52 4.68 1.62
CA VAL A 32 -3.02 4.38 0.27
C VAL A 32 -4.35 5.08 0.10
N ASP A 33 -4.41 5.98 -0.88
CA ASP A 33 -5.55 6.86 -1.15
C ASP A 33 -5.56 7.17 -2.66
N PHE A 34 -5.91 6.16 -3.47
CA PHE A 34 -5.94 6.28 -4.93
C PHE A 34 -7.33 6.02 -5.53
N ASP A 35 -8.33 5.75 -4.68
CA ASP A 35 -9.74 5.44 -4.97
C ASP A 35 -9.98 4.15 -5.78
N THR A 36 -9.04 3.74 -6.63
CA THR A 36 -9.25 2.78 -7.71
C THR A 36 -8.20 1.67 -7.74
N PHE A 37 -8.55 0.58 -8.43
CA PHE A 37 -7.71 -0.61 -8.51
C PHE A 37 -6.37 -0.39 -9.20
N THR A 38 -6.34 0.24 -10.38
CA THR A 38 -5.15 0.33 -11.23
C THR A 38 -3.94 0.97 -10.53
N PRO A 39 -4.02 2.22 -10.02
CA PRO A 39 -2.91 2.86 -9.31
C PRO A 39 -2.55 2.12 -8.02
N THR A 40 -3.54 1.68 -7.24
CA THR A 40 -3.30 0.92 -6.00
C THR A 40 -2.54 -0.36 -6.27
N ASN A 41 -2.95 -1.14 -7.27
CA ASN A 41 -2.30 -2.38 -7.66
C ASN A 41 -0.88 -2.13 -8.18
N TYR A 42 -0.67 -1.08 -8.96
CA TYR A 42 0.67 -0.69 -9.43
C TYR A 42 1.61 -0.38 -8.24
N VAL A 43 1.14 0.41 -7.28
CA VAL A 43 1.89 0.80 -6.09
C VAL A 43 2.20 -0.41 -5.20
N LEU A 44 1.18 -1.19 -4.83
CA LEU A 44 1.36 -2.36 -3.97
C LEU A 44 2.30 -3.39 -4.61
N LYS A 45 2.18 -3.65 -5.92
CA LYS A 45 3.07 -4.57 -6.65
C LYS A 45 4.53 -4.16 -6.56
N LYS A 46 4.83 -2.86 -6.66
CA LYS A 46 6.21 -2.34 -6.62
C LYS A 46 6.73 -2.19 -5.19
N LEU A 47 5.86 -1.81 -4.26
CA LEU A 47 6.25 -1.50 -2.88
C LEU A 47 6.22 -2.71 -1.93
N LYS A 48 5.53 -3.80 -2.27
CA LYS A 48 5.42 -5.01 -1.42
C LYS A 48 6.78 -5.48 -0.88
N LYS A 49 7.80 -5.57 -1.73
CA LYS A 49 9.16 -6.03 -1.35
C LYS A 49 9.90 -5.09 -0.37
N PHE A 50 9.43 -3.87 -0.22
CA PHE A 50 9.98 -2.89 0.73
C PHE A 50 9.22 -2.89 2.06
N THR A 51 8.16 -3.69 2.20
CA THR A 51 7.53 -3.94 3.50
C THR A 51 8.38 -4.88 4.36
N LYS A 52 8.15 -4.84 5.66
CA LYS A 52 8.77 -5.71 6.68
C LYS A 52 7.71 -6.13 7.69
N LYS A 53 8.05 -7.08 8.57
CA LYS A 53 7.21 -7.39 9.73
C LYS A 53 6.88 -6.09 10.49
N ASN A 54 5.62 -5.95 10.86
CA ASN A 54 5.02 -4.79 11.52
C ASN A 54 4.90 -3.52 10.66
N THR A 55 5.12 -3.58 9.34
CA THR A 55 4.68 -2.48 8.45
C THR A 55 3.17 -2.33 8.58
N VAL A 56 2.71 -1.10 8.78
CA VAL A 56 1.27 -0.78 8.74
C VAL A 56 0.91 -0.17 7.39
N ILE A 57 -0.14 -0.69 6.77
CA ILE A 57 -0.71 -0.13 5.54
C ILE A 57 -2.13 0.33 5.87
N LEU A 58 -2.40 1.62 5.73
CA LEU A 58 -3.70 2.24 5.89
C LEU A 58 -4.28 2.53 4.51
N PHE A 59 -5.49 2.03 4.25
CA PHE A 59 -6.26 2.27 3.04
C PHE A 59 -7.39 3.25 3.35
N ASP A 60 -7.56 4.30 2.53
CA ASP A 60 -8.63 5.27 2.74
C ASP A 60 -10.01 4.72 2.30
N GLU A 61 -10.04 3.96 1.20
CA GLU A 61 -11.27 3.44 0.59
C GLU A 61 -11.23 1.92 0.36
N LEU A 62 -10.99 1.15 1.42
CA LEU A 62 -10.89 -0.30 1.30
C LEU A 62 -12.25 -1.01 1.13
N TYR A 63 -13.29 -0.57 1.84
CA TYR A 63 -14.57 -1.28 1.87
C TYR A 63 -15.79 -0.37 2.12
N GLY A 64 -16.99 -0.95 2.13
CA GLY A 64 -18.19 -0.25 2.63
C GLY A 64 -18.98 0.59 1.61
N PHE A 65 -18.66 0.53 0.32
CA PHE A 65 -19.36 1.26 -0.76
C PHE A 65 -19.62 0.39 -2.00
N PRO A 66 -20.60 0.69 -2.87
CA PRO A 66 -20.87 -0.12 -4.05
C PRO A 66 -19.61 -0.42 -4.87
N SER A 67 -19.42 -1.69 -5.25
CA SER A 67 -18.26 -2.14 -6.03
C SER A 67 -16.88 -2.05 -5.35
N TRP A 68 -16.79 -1.80 -4.03
CA TRP A 68 -15.52 -1.74 -3.29
C TRP A 68 -14.57 -2.92 -3.54
N LYS A 69 -15.13 -4.10 -3.78
CA LYS A 69 -14.38 -5.33 -4.09
C LYS A 69 -13.58 -5.26 -5.39
N GLU A 70 -13.90 -4.33 -6.28
CA GLU A 70 -13.21 -4.11 -7.55
C GLU A 70 -12.15 -2.99 -7.49
N HIS A 71 -11.96 -2.36 -6.31
CA HIS A 71 -11.09 -1.20 -6.10
C HIS A 71 -9.84 -1.58 -5.28
N GLU A 72 -9.52 -0.85 -4.21
CA GLU A 72 -8.32 -1.07 -3.38
C GLU A 72 -8.28 -2.47 -2.77
N PHE A 73 -9.44 -3.02 -2.39
CA PHE A 73 -9.52 -4.39 -1.89
C PHE A 73 -9.03 -5.42 -2.90
N LYS A 74 -9.38 -5.26 -4.18
CA LYS A 74 -8.89 -6.13 -5.25
C LYS A 74 -7.37 -6.05 -5.38
N ALA A 75 -6.82 -4.84 -5.26
CA ALA A 75 -5.39 -4.62 -5.31
C ALA A 75 -4.69 -5.27 -4.11
N LEU A 76 -5.25 -5.19 -2.91
CA LEU A 76 -4.75 -5.85 -1.71
C LEU A 76 -4.67 -7.36 -1.91
N ILE A 77 -5.76 -8.02 -2.28
CA ILE A 77 -5.80 -9.49 -2.44
C ILE A 77 -4.98 -9.98 -3.64
N ASN A 78 -4.74 -9.14 -4.66
CA ASN A 78 -3.88 -9.48 -5.78
C ASN A 78 -2.40 -9.47 -5.41
N ASN A 79 -2.02 -8.68 -4.40
CA ASN A 79 -0.62 -8.50 -4.02
C ASN A 79 -0.25 -9.23 -2.73
N PHE A 80 -1.19 -9.49 -1.83
CA PHE A 80 -0.93 -10.13 -0.54
C PHE A 80 -1.85 -11.33 -0.32
N ASN A 81 -1.29 -12.41 0.22
CA ASN A 81 -2.08 -13.53 0.69
C ASN A 81 -2.69 -13.20 2.05
N LYS A 82 -3.74 -13.94 2.46
CA LYS A 82 -4.43 -13.70 3.73
C LYS A 82 -3.53 -13.84 4.95
N GLU A 83 -2.55 -14.73 4.87
CA GLU A 83 -1.55 -14.98 5.91
C GLU A 83 -0.42 -13.95 5.94
N ASP A 84 -0.32 -13.05 4.95
CA ASP A 84 0.73 -12.03 4.91
C ASP A 84 0.44 -10.87 5.88
N TYR A 85 -0.82 -10.69 6.29
CA TYR A 85 -1.24 -9.54 7.09
C TYR A 85 -2.44 -9.84 8.00
N ASP A 86 -2.60 -9.03 9.05
CA ASP A 86 -3.81 -8.98 9.88
C ASP A 86 -4.44 -7.59 9.79
N TYR A 87 -5.78 -7.54 9.85
CA TYR A 87 -6.48 -6.27 10.03
C TYR A 87 -6.37 -5.80 11.48
N ILE A 88 -6.02 -4.52 11.69
CA ILE A 88 -5.80 -3.96 13.02
C ILE A 88 -6.73 -2.78 13.37
N ALA A 89 -7.37 -2.17 12.37
CA ALA A 89 -8.34 -1.11 12.56
C ALA A 89 -9.30 -1.00 11.37
N PHE A 90 -10.49 -0.49 11.65
CA PHE A 90 -11.57 -0.29 10.68
C PHE A 90 -12.31 1.03 10.97
N SER A 91 -12.73 1.73 9.92
CA SER A 91 -13.71 2.83 9.96
C SER A 91 -14.84 2.55 8.97
N LEU A 92 -15.64 3.54 8.57
CA LEU A 92 -16.74 3.34 7.61
C LEU A 92 -16.27 2.80 6.24
N LYS A 93 -15.10 3.25 5.78
CA LYS A 93 -14.48 2.81 4.53
C LYS A 93 -13.01 2.41 4.68
N GLN A 94 -12.32 3.02 5.63
CA GLN A 94 -10.90 2.85 5.84
C GLN A 94 -10.61 1.55 6.58
N ALA A 95 -9.47 0.94 6.28
CA ALA A 95 -8.94 -0.11 7.15
C ALA A 95 -7.42 -0.06 7.19
N ALA A 96 -6.86 -0.44 8.34
CA ALA A 96 -5.43 -0.64 8.49
C ALA A 96 -5.12 -2.13 8.62
N ILE A 97 -4.07 -2.55 7.94
CA ILE A 97 -3.46 -3.88 8.09
C ILE A 97 -2.05 -3.78 8.64
N ILE A 98 -1.60 -4.82 9.33
CA ILE A 98 -0.22 -5.00 9.74
C ILE A 98 0.39 -6.19 9.02
N ILE A 99 1.61 -6.04 8.50
CA ILE A 99 2.34 -7.11 7.82
C ILE A 99 2.95 -8.07 8.86
N ASN A 100 2.71 -9.37 8.71
CA ASN A 100 3.03 -10.38 9.72
C ASN A 100 4.45 -10.94 9.61
N LYS A 101 5.08 -10.82 8.44
CA LYS A 101 6.40 -11.37 8.14
C LYS A 101 7.17 -10.48 7.19
N ASP A 102 8.48 -10.60 7.20
CA ASP A 102 9.29 -10.02 6.13
C ASP A 102 8.94 -10.70 4.81
N ILE A 103 8.66 -9.88 3.80
CA ILE A 103 8.36 -10.36 2.47
C ILE A 103 9.67 -10.31 1.67
N ASN A 104 10.22 -11.48 1.41
CA ASN A 104 11.40 -11.68 0.57
C ASN A 104 11.06 -11.49 -0.91
#